data_AF-A0A8H4VSZ2-F1
#
_entry.id   AF-A0A8H4VSZ2-F1
#
_cell.length_a   1.000
_cell.length_b   1.000
_cell.length_c   1.000
_cell.angle_alpha   90.00
_cell.angle_beta   90.00
_cell.angle_gamma   90.00
#
_symmetry.space_group_name_H-M   'P 1'
#
loop_
_entity.id
_entity.type
_entity.pdbx_description
1 polymer ?
#
loop_
_entity_poly.entity_id
_entity_poly.type
_entity_poly.pdbx_seq_one_letter_code
_entity_poly.pdbx_strand_id
1 'polypeptide(L)'
;MEESQFDAVILGTGLVESITAAALSKAGYKVAHIDSNPYYGGEEASLSLDELVQWADHNATLSSNDPSARYQRITRSKEVPSQSRQYSICLRPAVIPALGPLISSLIMSGVAKYSGFRLLECVSVYDSSGRARNVPGSKEDIFKNKEISLIEKRRLMRFLTFAAAGDFASKKEVQGKEDMPFLDFIQSTFSLGSEIASVIAFSLAFCMSADEPALLTLQRLQTYLRSSGRYGSSPFLIGHYGGIGDIAQGFCRASAVSGGVYILARKVVSMKRNPIATQSATQEDDPSAVSEAKPHFNYLVDLEDFPDTLSSNVIVSSPSYILPDLKDDIRQLSTPSGAGFRRNIGAIARCIAIIDQALGLRHASPESEAMESQESVAEGDDAPRPQVSRETPVDTAIMIFPPSSVAGGSCTHSATVLTNGEGNMSTPKGKWIVYISLPVDTMPDDSISAETLLKPYLDALMSLPVDPLKSPIQPLFTTFYLETIPASPTPTTPSSGTYIVPAPLSAVPLPDVPDEATLIAEQTFTEASKILRHFKKTNDSSEEEIPFWPPLPVDDEEEDNEW
;
A
#
# COMPACT_ATOMS: atom_id res chain seq x y z
N MET A 1 -23.05 32.22 -0.12
CA MET A 1 -22.36 31.35 0.85
C MET A 1 -20.92 31.79 0.91
N GLU A 2 -20.37 32.01 2.09
CA GLU A 2 -18.98 32.42 2.27
C GLU A 2 -18.03 31.31 1.78
N GLU A 3 -16.99 31.67 1.02
CA GLU A 3 -16.10 30.70 0.33
C GLU A 3 -15.41 29.73 1.31
N SER A 4 -15.16 30.17 2.54
CA SER A 4 -14.39 29.47 3.59
C SER A 4 -15.19 28.53 4.51
N GLN A 5 -16.46 28.27 4.20
CA GLN A 5 -17.33 27.39 4.98
C GLN A 5 -17.42 25.98 4.35
N PHE A 6 -17.19 24.91 5.12
CA PHE A 6 -17.14 23.53 4.63
C PHE A 6 -17.97 22.58 5.51
N ASP A 7 -18.50 21.51 4.93
CA ASP A 7 -19.14 20.44 5.69
C ASP A 7 -18.06 19.64 6.46
N ALA A 8 -16.98 19.29 5.77
CA ALA A 8 -15.85 18.55 6.31
C ALA A 8 -14.52 19.18 5.89
N VAL A 9 -13.56 19.20 6.83
CA VAL A 9 -12.15 19.50 6.57
C VAL A 9 -11.36 18.22 6.79
N ILE A 10 -10.53 17.86 5.81
CA ILE A 10 -9.69 16.66 5.83
C ILE A 10 -8.23 17.09 5.85
N LEU A 11 -7.45 16.56 6.79
CA LEU A 11 -6.03 16.88 6.98
C LEU A 11 -5.15 15.68 6.60
N GLY A 12 -4.25 15.89 5.65
CA GLY A 12 -3.41 14.87 5.02
C GLY A 12 -4.04 14.31 3.75
N THR A 13 -3.22 14.05 2.73
CA THR A 13 -3.64 13.53 1.42
C THR A 13 -3.18 12.10 1.17
N GLY A 14 -3.01 11.32 2.24
CA GLY A 14 -2.73 9.89 2.16
C GLY A 14 -3.86 9.11 1.48
N LEU A 15 -3.63 7.81 1.24
CA LEU A 15 -4.61 6.99 0.53
C LEU A 15 -5.96 6.93 1.26
N VAL A 16 -5.94 6.82 2.59
CA VAL A 16 -7.16 6.79 3.42
C VAL A 16 -7.94 8.10 3.29
N GLU A 17 -7.25 9.23 3.47
CA GLU A 17 -7.86 10.55 3.46
C GLU A 17 -8.39 10.93 2.08
N SER A 18 -7.65 10.59 1.01
CA SER A 18 -8.07 10.85 -0.37
C SER A 18 -9.30 10.04 -0.79
N ILE A 19 -9.37 8.75 -0.43
CA ILE A 19 -10.58 7.93 -0.65
C ILE A 19 -11.77 8.52 0.11
N THR A 20 -11.57 8.87 1.38
CA THR A 20 -12.61 9.46 2.23
C THR A 20 -13.11 10.80 1.65
N ALA A 21 -12.19 11.67 1.22
CA ALA A 21 -12.50 12.94 0.58
C ALA A 21 -13.34 12.75 -0.69
N ALA A 22 -12.91 11.82 -1.56
CA ALA A 22 -13.63 11.51 -2.79
C ALA A 22 -15.05 11.01 -2.51
N ALA A 23 -15.22 10.10 -1.54
CA ALA A 23 -16.52 9.56 -1.17
C ALA A 23 -17.43 10.65 -0.59
N LEU A 24 -16.93 11.49 0.32
CA LEU A 24 -17.70 12.60 0.90
C LEU A 24 -18.11 13.65 -0.16
N SER A 25 -17.19 14.06 -1.03
CA SER A 25 -17.50 15.01 -2.11
C SER A 25 -18.53 14.42 -3.09
N LYS A 26 -18.40 13.14 -3.46
CA LYS A 26 -19.38 12.44 -4.31
C LYS A 26 -20.74 12.26 -3.66
N ALA A 27 -20.79 12.18 -2.33
CA ALA A 27 -22.03 12.21 -1.55
C ALA A 27 -22.65 13.62 -1.45
N GLY A 28 -22.06 14.64 -2.08
CA GLY A 28 -22.58 16.01 -2.11
C GLY A 28 -22.23 16.86 -0.87
N TYR A 29 -21.19 16.48 -0.11
CA TYR A 29 -20.66 17.31 0.96
C TYR A 29 -19.60 18.28 0.43
N LYS A 30 -19.58 19.51 0.96
CA LYS A 30 -18.52 20.48 0.63
C LYS A 30 -17.27 20.16 1.45
N VAL A 31 -16.22 19.68 0.79
CA VAL A 31 -14.98 19.21 1.44
C VAL A 31 -13.83 20.18 1.18
N ALA A 32 -13.09 20.54 2.23
CA ALA A 32 -11.75 21.12 2.12
C ALA A 32 -10.70 20.05 2.47
N HIS A 33 -9.72 19.85 1.61
CA HIS A 33 -8.69 18.83 1.76
C HIS A 33 -7.31 19.49 1.80
N ILE A 34 -6.64 19.42 2.94
CA ILE A 34 -5.46 20.20 3.28
C ILE A 34 -4.27 19.28 3.51
N ASP A 35 -3.09 19.64 3.02
CA ASP A 35 -1.83 18.97 3.35
C ASP A 35 -0.73 20.01 3.61
N SER A 36 0.14 19.72 4.58
CA SER A 36 1.31 20.56 4.82
C SER A 36 2.44 20.32 3.82
N ASN A 37 2.44 19.15 3.16
CA ASN A 37 3.39 18.84 2.12
C ASN A 37 3.07 19.60 0.82
N PRO A 38 4.08 19.95 0.02
CA PRO A 38 3.88 20.53 -1.30
C PRO A 38 3.47 19.49 -2.37
N TYR A 39 3.33 18.22 -1.98
CA TYR A 39 2.95 17.09 -2.83
C TYR A 39 1.78 16.32 -2.21
N TYR A 40 1.11 15.51 -3.03
CA TYR A 40 0.03 14.62 -2.60
C TYR A 40 0.53 13.26 -2.11
N GLY A 41 -0.32 12.53 -1.41
CA GLY A 41 -0.09 11.14 -1.03
C GLY A 41 0.49 10.97 0.37
N GLY A 42 0.86 12.07 1.03
CA GLY A 42 1.40 12.05 2.40
C GLY A 42 2.51 11.01 2.58
N GLU A 43 2.19 9.95 3.31
CA GLU A 43 3.11 8.86 3.65
C GLU A 43 3.25 7.82 2.54
N GLU A 44 2.29 7.77 1.62
CA GLU A 44 2.25 6.94 0.42
C GLU A 44 2.75 7.69 -0.84
N ALA A 45 3.30 8.90 -0.68
CA ALA A 45 3.66 9.78 -1.79
C ALA A 45 4.60 9.11 -2.80
N SER A 46 4.39 9.46 -4.07
CA SER A 46 5.25 9.15 -5.20
C SER A 46 6.04 10.41 -5.56
N LEU A 47 7.36 10.36 -5.38
CA LEU A 47 8.24 11.51 -5.43
C LEU A 47 9.19 11.42 -6.63
N SER A 48 9.49 12.56 -7.24
CA SER A 48 10.70 12.67 -8.07
C SER A 48 11.97 12.47 -7.23
N LEU A 49 13.09 12.22 -7.90
CA LEU A 49 14.36 12.00 -7.18
C LEU A 49 14.80 13.23 -6.36
N ASP A 50 14.60 14.44 -6.86
CA ASP A 50 14.93 15.66 -6.10
C ASP A 50 14.00 15.83 -4.90
N GLU A 51 12.71 15.48 -5.03
CA GLU A 51 11.75 15.52 -3.93
C GLU A 51 12.11 14.48 -2.86
N LEU A 52 12.54 13.27 -3.25
CA LEU A 52 13.04 12.26 -2.32
C LEU A 52 14.29 12.75 -1.56
N VAL A 53 15.22 13.43 -2.24
CA VAL A 53 16.41 14.01 -1.61
C VAL A 53 16.02 15.09 -0.59
N GLN A 54 15.11 15.99 -0.98
CA GLN A 54 14.60 17.02 -0.07
C GLN A 54 13.85 16.41 1.13
N TRP A 55 13.03 15.39 0.89
CA TRP A 55 12.33 14.65 1.93
C TRP A 55 13.31 13.99 2.89
N ALA A 56 14.35 13.33 2.38
CA ALA A 56 15.35 12.64 3.20
C ALA A 56 16.14 13.63 4.06
N ASP A 57 16.61 14.73 3.48
CA ASP A 57 17.38 15.75 4.19
C ASP A 57 16.51 16.46 5.25
N HIS A 58 15.26 16.80 4.91
CA HIS A 58 14.32 17.40 5.85
C HIS A 58 14.05 16.47 7.05
N ASN A 59 13.69 15.21 6.79
CA ASN A 59 13.39 14.26 7.87
C ASN A 59 14.62 13.86 8.69
N ALA A 60 15.82 13.88 8.10
CA ALA A 60 17.06 13.70 8.86
C ALA A 60 17.26 14.82 9.88
N THR A 61 16.97 16.08 9.51
CA THR A 61 17.02 17.20 10.46
C THR A 61 15.89 17.15 11.49
N LEU A 62 14.67 16.78 11.08
CA LEU A 62 13.52 16.67 11.98
C LEU A 62 13.72 15.59 13.04
N SER A 63 14.11 14.37 12.62
CA SER A 63 14.36 13.25 13.53
C SER A 63 15.50 13.49 14.50
N SER A 64 16.47 14.34 14.14
CA SER A 64 17.53 14.77 15.07
C SER A 64 17.01 15.68 16.19
N ASN A 65 15.90 16.40 15.94
CA ASN A 65 15.30 17.34 16.89
C ASN A 65 14.11 16.73 17.65
N ASP A 66 13.43 15.74 17.06
CA ASP A 66 12.24 15.10 17.61
C ASP A 66 12.36 13.56 17.58
N PRO A 67 12.61 12.91 18.73
CA PRO A 67 12.64 11.46 18.83
C PRO A 67 11.29 10.78 18.52
N SER A 68 10.18 11.52 18.55
CA SER A 68 8.85 11.03 18.19
C SER A 68 8.55 11.11 16.69
N ALA A 69 9.48 11.65 15.90
CA ALA A 69 9.38 11.68 14.46
C ALA A 69 9.15 10.27 13.89
N ARG A 70 8.25 10.19 12.90
CA ARG A 70 7.90 8.93 12.28
C ARG A 70 9.05 8.29 11.51
N TYR A 71 9.76 9.10 10.73
CA TYR A 71 10.92 8.66 9.96
C TYR A 71 12.18 8.98 10.75
N GLN A 72 13.02 7.98 10.98
CA GLN A 72 14.22 8.10 11.81
C GLN A 72 15.43 7.48 11.12
N ARG A 73 16.63 7.92 11.53
CA ARG A 73 17.92 7.35 11.09
C ARG A 73 18.07 7.33 9.56
N ILE A 74 17.63 8.41 8.92
CA ILE A 74 17.66 8.54 7.48
C ILE A 74 19.10 8.75 7.01
N THR A 75 19.56 7.91 6.07
CA THR A 75 20.83 8.09 5.35
C THR A 75 20.58 8.00 3.85
N ARG A 76 21.38 8.70 3.05
CA ARG A 76 21.32 8.60 1.59
C ARG A 76 22.67 8.76 0.93
N SER A 77 22.78 8.34 -0.33
CA SER A 77 23.93 8.61 -1.19
C SER A 77 24.11 10.11 -1.41
N LYS A 78 25.37 10.54 -1.49
CA LYS A 78 25.72 11.95 -1.74
C LYS A 78 25.48 12.35 -3.20
N GLU A 79 25.90 11.48 -4.12
CA GLU A 79 25.72 11.68 -5.55
C GLU A 79 24.27 11.37 -5.93
N VAL A 80 23.64 12.30 -6.64
CA VAL A 80 22.24 12.18 -7.08
C VAL A 80 22.24 12.02 -8.60
N PRO A 81 21.66 10.91 -9.13
CA PRO A 81 21.49 10.72 -10.56
C PRO A 81 20.79 11.90 -11.25
N SER A 82 21.18 12.19 -12.49
CA SER A 82 20.49 13.18 -13.32
C SER A 82 19.07 12.70 -13.71
N GLN A 83 18.28 13.59 -14.33
CA GLN A 83 16.92 13.29 -14.83
C GLN A 83 15.90 12.97 -13.72
N SER A 84 15.97 13.73 -12.63
CA SER A 84 15.12 13.56 -11.44
C SER A 84 13.63 13.34 -11.71
N ARG A 85 13.04 14.09 -12.65
CA ARG A 85 11.61 14.02 -13.03
C ARG A 85 11.19 12.73 -13.74
N GLN A 86 12.14 11.93 -14.22
CA GLN A 86 11.85 10.64 -14.86
C GLN A 86 11.77 9.50 -13.85
N TYR A 87 12.11 9.76 -12.59
CA TYR A 87 11.90 8.82 -11.50
C TYR A 87 10.60 9.14 -10.79
N SER A 88 9.89 8.09 -10.42
CA SER A 88 8.68 8.17 -9.61
C SER A 88 8.79 7.16 -8.47
N ILE A 89 9.16 7.66 -7.30
CA ILE A 89 9.71 6.89 -6.19
C ILE A 89 8.73 6.91 -5.01
N CYS A 90 8.24 5.73 -4.63
CA CYS A 90 7.26 5.58 -3.56
C CYS A 90 7.94 5.55 -2.19
N LEU A 91 7.42 6.31 -1.22
CA LEU A 91 7.84 6.16 0.19
C LEU A 91 7.32 4.88 0.84
N ARG A 92 6.14 4.42 0.40
CA ARG A 92 5.50 3.17 0.83
C ARG A 92 5.05 2.38 -0.40
N PRO A 93 5.94 1.59 -1.03
CA PRO A 93 5.58 0.78 -2.19
C PRO A 93 4.53 -0.27 -1.81
N ALA A 94 3.65 -0.59 -2.76
CA ALA A 94 2.66 -1.64 -2.62
C ALA A 94 2.28 -2.22 -4.00
N VAL A 95 1.63 -3.37 -3.99
CA VAL A 95 0.96 -3.96 -5.17
C VAL A 95 -0.52 -4.13 -4.89
N ILE A 96 -1.32 -4.24 -5.93
CA ILE A 96 -2.79 -4.26 -5.81
C ILE A 96 -3.28 -5.66 -6.17
N PRO A 97 -3.92 -6.39 -5.24
CA PRO A 97 -4.61 -7.63 -5.58
C PRO A 97 -5.67 -7.38 -6.65
N ALA A 98 -5.76 -8.27 -7.65
CA ALA A 98 -6.75 -8.11 -8.73
C ALA A 98 -8.20 -8.25 -8.21
N LEU A 99 -8.40 -8.83 -7.02
CA LEU A 99 -9.65 -8.82 -6.27
C LEU A 99 -9.39 -8.23 -4.88
N GLY A 100 -10.15 -7.21 -4.49
CA GLY A 100 -9.99 -6.56 -3.20
C GLY A 100 -10.82 -5.27 -3.07
N PRO A 101 -10.94 -4.71 -1.86
CA PRO A 101 -11.53 -3.40 -1.60
C PRO A 101 -11.01 -2.28 -2.50
N LEU A 102 -9.69 -2.13 -2.69
CA LEU A 102 -9.13 -1.01 -3.45
C LEU A 102 -9.53 -1.11 -4.92
N ILE A 103 -9.29 -2.24 -5.57
CA ILE A 103 -9.59 -2.39 -7.00
C ILE A 103 -11.10 -2.24 -7.28
N SER A 104 -11.94 -2.67 -6.34
CA SER A 104 -13.39 -2.46 -6.42
C SER A 104 -13.73 -0.98 -6.29
N SER A 105 -13.12 -0.28 -5.34
CA SER A 105 -13.32 1.16 -5.14
C SER A 105 -12.79 1.99 -6.31
N LEU A 106 -11.67 1.61 -6.92
CA LEU A 106 -11.15 2.25 -8.14
C LEU A 106 -12.17 2.21 -9.28
N ILE A 107 -12.80 1.05 -9.48
CA ILE A 107 -13.83 0.86 -10.51
C ILE A 107 -15.10 1.64 -10.14
N MET A 108 -15.66 1.40 -8.95
CA MET A 108 -16.93 1.99 -8.51
C MET A 108 -16.88 3.51 -8.37
N SER A 109 -15.73 4.08 -7.99
CA SER A 109 -15.53 5.53 -7.93
C SER A 109 -15.23 6.16 -9.29
N GLY A 110 -14.89 5.37 -10.31
CA GLY A 110 -14.43 5.85 -11.61
C GLY A 110 -12.98 6.35 -11.64
N VAL A 111 -12.25 6.26 -10.52
CA VAL A 111 -10.83 6.67 -10.43
C VAL A 111 -9.93 5.81 -11.30
N ALA A 112 -10.33 4.56 -11.61
CA ALA A 112 -9.62 3.71 -12.55
C ALA A 112 -9.37 4.38 -13.92
N LYS A 113 -10.20 5.35 -14.34
CA LYS A 113 -10.03 6.12 -15.58
C LYS A 113 -8.79 7.04 -15.55
N TYR A 114 -8.24 7.36 -14.37
CA TYR A 114 -7.11 8.27 -14.19
C TYR A 114 -5.76 7.57 -14.03
N SER A 115 -5.75 6.24 -13.89
CA SER A 115 -4.54 5.48 -13.56
C SER A 115 -4.30 4.37 -14.58
N GLY A 116 -3.03 4.17 -14.95
CA GLY A 116 -2.59 3.01 -15.73
C GLY A 116 -2.13 1.88 -14.81
N PHE A 117 -2.37 0.64 -15.23
CA PHE A 117 -1.98 -0.56 -14.48
C PHE A 117 -1.28 -1.56 -15.38
N ARG A 118 -0.34 -2.32 -14.82
CA ARG A 118 0.26 -3.50 -15.43
C ARG A 118 0.22 -4.68 -14.47
N LEU A 119 0.28 -5.88 -15.01
CA LEU A 119 0.44 -7.10 -14.21
C LEU A 119 1.87 -7.16 -13.67
N LEU A 120 2.01 -7.56 -12.40
CA LEU A 120 3.31 -7.93 -11.83
C LEU A 120 3.88 -9.13 -12.61
N GLU A 121 5.11 -9.03 -13.11
CA GLU A 121 5.65 -10.05 -14.02
C GLU A 121 6.07 -11.34 -13.32
N CYS A 122 6.65 -11.27 -12.11
CA CYS A 122 6.95 -12.47 -11.34
C CYS A 122 7.10 -12.24 -9.83
N VAL A 123 6.98 -13.34 -9.09
CA VAL A 123 7.36 -13.43 -7.68
C VAL A 123 8.52 -14.41 -7.57
N SER A 124 9.59 -14.04 -6.89
CA SER A 124 10.76 -14.88 -6.65
C SER A 124 11.07 -15.02 -5.17
N VAL A 125 11.82 -16.07 -4.83
CA VAL A 125 12.28 -16.35 -3.48
C VAL A 125 13.80 -16.49 -3.49
N TYR A 126 14.47 -15.90 -2.50
CA TYR A 126 15.89 -16.14 -2.27
C TYR A 126 16.06 -17.45 -1.52
N ASP A 127 16.88 -18.34 -2.07
CA ASP A 127 17.18 -19.63 -1.46
C ASP A 127 18.45 -19.60 -0.61
N SER A 128 18.61 -20.62 0.22
CA SER A 128 19.81 -20.80 1.05
C SER A 128 21.08 -21.07 0.24
N SER A 129 20.98 -21.33 -1.06
CA SER A 129 22.13 -21.50 -1.96
C SER A 129 22.65 -20.17 -2.50
N GLY A 130 21.98 -19.07 -2.17
CA GLY A 130 22.33 -17.72 -2.60
C GLY A 130 21.78 -17.34 -3.96
N ARG A 131 20.73 -18.02 -4.43
CA ARG A 131 20.13 -17.82 -5.76
C ARG A 131 18.68 -17.37 -5.64
N ALA A 132 18.22 -16.60 -6.63
CA ALA A 132 16.81 -16.31 -6.81
C ALA A 132 16.13 -17.47 -7.57
N ARG A 133 14.99 -17.92 -7.07
CA ARG A 133 14.13 -18.90 -7.75
C ARG A 133 12.76 -18.30 -8.01
N ASN A 134 12.28 -18.47 -9.24
CA ASN A 134 10.95 -18.03 -9.63
C ASN A 134 9.89 -18.91 -8.97
N VAL A 135 8.85 -18.29 -8.43
CA VAL A 135 7.69 -18.98 -7.86
C VAL A 135 6.70 -19.30 -8.99
N PRO A 136 6.32 -20.57 -9.19
CA PRO A 136 5.36 -20.95 -10.22
C PRO A 136 4.02 -20.22 -10.06
N GLY A 137 3.61 -19.49 -11.09
CA GLY A 137 2.37 -18.69 -11.08
C GLY A 137 1.13 -19.46 -11.49
N SER A 138 1.28 -20.60 -12.18
CA SER A 138 0.17 -21.40 -12.69
C SER A 138 0.30 -22.89 -12.36
N LYS A 139 -0.82 -23.61 -12.48
CA LYS A 139 -0.82 -25.08 -12.40
C LYS A 139 0.15 -25.69 -13.41
N GLU A 140 0.17 -25.15 -14.62
CA GLU A 140 1.06 -25.61 -15.70
C GLU A 140 2.54 -25.43 -15.33
N ASP A 141 2.91 -24.31 -14.72
CA ASP A 141 4.29 -24.05 -14.28
C ASP A 141 4.72 -25.04 -13.19
N ILE A 142 3.81 -25.35 -12.25
CA ILE A 142 4.04 -26.38 -11.23
C ILE A 142 4.25 -27.75 -11.91
N PHE A 143 3.45 -28.08 -12.92
CA PHE A 143 3.59 -29.34 -13.65
C PHE A 143 4.90 -29.42 -14.45
N LYS A 144 5.36 -28.32 -15.06
CA LYS A 144 6.62 -28.23 -15.81
C LYS A 144 7.87 -28.27 -14.91
N ASN A 145 7.77 -27.82 -13.67
CA ASN A 145 8.91 -27.78 -12.74
C ASN A 145 9.44 -29.20 -12.42
N LYS A 146 10.70 -29.49 -12.74
CA LYS A 146 11.32 -30.82 -12.54
C LYS A 146 11.92 -31.03 -11.15
N GLU A 147 12.07 -29.97 -10.36
CA GLU A 147 12.64 -30.00 -9.01
C GLU A 147 11.65 -30.58 -8.00
N ILE A 148 10.35 -30.42 -8.25
CA ILE A 148 9.29 -30.93 -7.36
C ILE A 148 8.92 -32.37 -7.76
N SER A 149 8.97 -33.30 -6.81
CA SER A 149 8.57 -34.69 -7.05
C SER A 149 7.08 -34.82 -7.40
N LEU A 150 6.69 -35.87 -8.14
CA LEU A 150 5.27 -36.09 -8.52
C LEU A 150 4.34 -36.21 -7.29
N ILE A 151 4.82 -36.81 -6.20
CA ILE A 151 4.07 -36.94 -4.96
C ILE A 151 3.85 -35.58 -4.31
N GLU A 152 4.90 -34.75 -4.25
CA GLU A 152 4.80 -33.39 -3.73
C GLU A 152 3.90 -32.51 -4.58
N LYS A 153 3.98 -32.60 -5.92
CA LYS A 153 3.05 -31.90 -6.83
C LYS A 153 1.59 -32.25 -6.52
N ARG A 154 1.29 -33.53 -6.28
CA ARG A 154 -0.06 -33.97 -5.92
C ARG A 154 -0.52 -33.38 -4.58
N ARG A 155 0.35 -33.37 -3.56
CA ARG A 155 0.05 -32.77 -2.25
C ARG A 155 -0.14 -31.26 -2.35
N LEU A 156 0.71 -30.60 -3.13
CA LEU A 156 0.66 -29.16 -3.39
C LEU A 156 -0.65 -28.79 -4.07
N MET A 157 -1.02 -29.51 -5.12
CA MET A 157 -2.30 -29.28 -5.81
C MET A 157 -3.50 -29.54 -4.91
N ARG A 158 -3.44 -30.53 -4.00
CA ARG A 158 -4.50 -30.76 -2.99
C ARG A 158 -4.63 -29.54 -2.07
N PHE A 159 -3.50 -29.01 -1.59
CA PHE A 159 -3.48 -27.84 -0.72
C PHE A 159 -3.98 -26.58 -1.44
N LEU A 160 -3.47 -26.27 -2.64
CA LEU A 160 -3.88 -25.07 -3.39
C LEU A 160 -5.36 -25.11 -3.77
N THR A 161 -5.90 -26.29 -4.10
CA THR A 161 -7.33 -26.45 -4.36
C THR A 161 -8.16 -26.20 -3.09
N PHE A 162 -7.69 -26.69 -1.94
CA PHE A 162 -8.30 -26.42 -0.65
C PHE A 162 -8.29 -24.92 -0.31
N ALA A 163 -7.14 -24.26 -0.45
CA ALA A 163 -6.96 -22.83 -0.17
C ALA A 163 -7.80 -21.95 -1.10
N ALA A 164 -7.96 -22.30 -2.38
CA ALA A 164 -8.79 -21.53 -3.31
C ALA A 164 -10.30 -21.69 -3.07
N ALA A 165 -10.74 -22.87 -2.59
CA ALA A 165 -12.14 -23.17 -2.35
C ALA A 165 -12.77 -22.27 -1.28
N GLY A 166 -12.03 -21.97 -0.21
CA GLY A 166 -12.50 -21.12 0.88
C GLY A 166 -13.40 -21.83 1.90
N ASP A 167 -14.16 -21.02 2.64
CA ASP A 167 -15.07 -21.46 3.72
C ASP A 167 -14.34 -22.29 4.80
N PHE A 168 -13.22 -21.75 5.31
CA PHE A 168 -12.31 -22.49 6.19
C PHE A 168 -12.91 -22.84 7.56
N ALA A 169 -13.80 -22.01 8.08
CA ALA A 169 -14.41 -22.19 9.40
C ALA A 169 -15.20 -23.51 9.53
N SER A 170 -15.72 -24.04 8.43
CA SER A 170 -16.49 -25.29 8.40
C SER A 170 -15.64 -26.54 8.09
N LYS A 171 -14.35 -26.37 7.77
CA LYS A 171 -13.48 -27.45 7.29
C LYS A 171 -12.83 -28.21 8.43
N LYS A 172 -12.91 -29.54 8.37
CA LYS A 172 -12.28 -30.45 9.33
C LYS A 172 -10.76 -30.31 9.39
N GLU A 173 -10.16 -29.89 8.28
CA GLU A 173 -8.73 -29.64 8.18
C GLU A 173 -8.26 -28.51 9.10
N VAL A 174 -9.10 -27.49 9.29
CA VAL A 174 -8.78 -26.24 10.03
C VAL A 174 -9.32 -26.27 11.45
N GLN A 175 -10.41 -27.01 11.70
CA GLN A 175 -11.04 -27.09 13.01
C GLN A 175 -10.04 -27.49 14.12
N GLY A 176 -9.87 -26.61 15.12
CA GLY A 176 -8.94 -26.80 16.23
C GLY A 176 -7.47 -26.51 15.90
N LYS A 177 -7.19 -25.92 14.73
CA LYS A 177 -5.86 -25.52 14.25
C LYS A 177 -5.84 -24.09 13.72
N GLU A 178 -6.83 -23.28 14.06
CA GLU A 178 -7.02 -21.92 13.56
C GLU A 178 -5.83 -21.02 13.91
N ASP A 179 -5.36 -21.13 15.16
CA ASP A 179 -4.26 -20.33 15.72
C ASP A 179 -2.89 -21.02 15.60
N MET A 180 -2.83 -22.21 14.99
CA MET A 180 -1.56 -22.89 14.74
C MET A 180 -0.72 -22.08 13.75
N PRO A 181 0.62 -22.01 13.91
CA PRO A 181 1.49 -21.42 12.91
C PRO A 181 1.24 -22.02 11.52
N PHE A 182 1.10 -21.16 10.51
CA PHE A 182 0.66 -21.57 9.17
C PHE A 182 1.61 -22.58 8.51
N LEU A 183 2.92 -22.44 8.75
CA LEU A 183 3.92 -23.40 8.30
C LEU A 183 3.66 -24.79 8.88
N ASP A 184 3.44 -24.87 10.19
CA ASP A 184 3.15 -26.13 10.89
C ASP A 184 1.83 -26.72 10.43
N PHE A 185 0.83 -25.89 10.17
CA PHE A 185 -0.45 -26.32 9.62
C PHE A 185 -0.30 -27.00 8.26
N ILE A 186 0.46 -26.38 7.34
CA ILE A 186 0.71 -26.93 6.01
C ILE A 186 1.46 -28.27 6.10
N GLN A 187 2.51 -28.32 6.92
CA GLN A 187 3.34 -29.51 7.06
C GLN A 187 2.58 -30.66 7.74
N SER A 188 1.86 -30.39 8.83
CA SER A 188 1.15 -31.42 9.58
C SER A 188 -0.12 -31.92 8.88
N THR A 189 -0.90 -31.02 8.26
CA THR A 189 -2.23 -31.34 7.71
C THR A 189 -2.17 -31.78 6.26
N PHE A 190 -1.26 -31.22 5.46
CA PHE A 190 -1.10 -31.52 4.05
C PHE A 190 0.17 -32.32 3.72
N SER A 191 1.04 -32.57 4.71
CA SER A 191 2.26 -33.35 4.55
C SER A 191 3.18 -32.81 3.45
N LEU A 192 3.22 -31.49 3.30
CA LEU A 192 4.12 -30.80 2.37
C LEU A 192 5.52 -30.67 3.00
N GLY A 193 6.56 -30.77 2.16
CA GLY A 193 7.94 -30.59 2.59
C GLY A 193 8.20 -29.17 3.07
N SER A 194 9.23 -29.01 3.91
CA SER A 194 9.57 -27.73 4.55
C SER A 194 9.82 -26.61 3.54
N GLU A 195 10.53 -26.92 2.45
CA GLU A 195 10.84 -25.95 1.40
C GLU A 195 9.59 -25.44 0.67
N ILE A 196 8.69 -26.33 0.27
CA ILE A 196 7.43 -25.95 -0.40
C ILE A 196 6.53 -25.18 0.58
N ALA A 197 6.45 -25.63 1.84
CA ALA A 197 5.68 -24.93 2.87
C ALA A 197 6.21 -23.50 3.09
N SER A 198 7.54 -23.32 3.10
CA SER A 198 8.20 -22.02 3.20
C SER A 198 7.85 -21.12 2.01
N VAL A 199 7.94 -21.63 0.77
CA VAL A 199 7.55 -20.87 -0.43
C VAL A 199 6.07 -20.47 -0.39
N ILE A 200 5.17 -21.36 0.05
CA ILE A 200 3.75 -21.03 0.20
C ILE A 200 3.55 -19.93 1.24
N ALA A 201 4.15 -20.05 2.43
CA ALA A 201 3.97 -19.09 3.51
C ALA A 201 4.52 -17.71 3.14
N PHE A 202 5.77 -17.65 2.71
CA PHE A 202 6.46 -16.37 2.52
C PHE A 202 6.25 -15.76 1.14
N SER A 203 6.10 -16.56 0.08
CA SER A 203 6.04 -16.05 -1.30
C SER A 203 4.65 -16.07 -1.93
N LEU A 204 3.75 -16.97 -1.52
CA LEU A 204 2.36 -16.94 -1.98
C LEU A 204 1.47 -16.19 -1.00
N ALA A 205 1.58 -16.49 0.30
CA ALA A 205 0.76 -15.89 1.32
C ALA A 205 1.38 -14.63 1.94
N PHE A 206 2.63 -14.27 1.59
CA PHE A 206 3.34 -13.08 2.09
C PHE A 206 3.34 -12.96 3.62
N CYS A 207 3.48 -14.08 4.33
CA CYS A 207 3.72 -14.05 5.77
C CYS A 207 4.96 -13.20 6.06
N MET A 208 4.87 -12.30 7.02
CA MET A 208 5.97 -11.48 7.52
C MET A 208 6.80 -12.22 8.56
N SER A 209 6.24 -13.24 9.21
CA SER A 209 6.90 -14.11 10.20
C SER A 209 6.41 -15.56 10.12
N ALA A 210 7.15 -16.49 10.72
CA ALA A 210 6.78 -17.91 10.78
C ALA A 210 5.58 -18.20 11.70
N ASP A 211 5.29 -17.29 12.63
CA ASP A 211 4.29 -17.48 13.70
C ASP A 211 2.87 -17.05 13.29
N GLU A 212 2.65 -16.68 12.02
CA GLU A 212 1.32 -16.25 11.58
C GLU A 212 0.30 -17.40 11.66
N PRO A 213 -0.90 -17.16 12.20
CA PRO A 213 -1.92 -18.17 12.41
C PRO A 213 -2.52 -18.65 11.10
N ALA A 214 -2.87 -19.93 11.06
CA ALA A 214 -3.30 -20.61 9.86
C ALA A 214 -4.59 -20.03 9.25
N LEU A 215 -5.61 -19.72 10.07
CA LEU A 215 -6.90 -19.27 9.56
C LEU A 215 -6.80 -17.94 8.82
N LEU A 216 -6.15 -16.94 9.43
CA LEU A 216 -6.00 -15.60 8.83
C LEU A 216 -5.12 -15.66 7.58
N THR A 217 -4.07 -16.49 7.62
CA THR A 217 -3.19 -16.69 6.46
C THR A 217 -3.91 -17.39 5.31
N LEU A 218 -4.78 -18.36 5.59
CA LEU A 218 -5.60 -19.05 4.58
C LEU A 218 -6.59 -18.08 3.90
N GLN A 219 -7.23 -17.20 4.66
CA GLN A 219 -8.14 -16.17 4.12
C GLN A 219 -7.40 -15.22 3.19
N ARG A 220 -6.21 -14.75 3.57
CA ARG A 220 -5.36 -13.91 2.72
C ARG A 220 -4.92 -14.64 1.45
N LEU A 221 -4.39 -15.86 1.61
CA LEU A 221 -3.95 -16.69 0.47
C LEU A 221 -5.10 -16.98 -0.52
N GLN A 222 -6.31 -17.21 -0.01
CA GLN A 222 -7.50 -17.42 -0.84
C GLN A 222 -7.76 -16.23 -1.76
N THR A 223 -7.66 -14.99 -1.25
CA THR A 223 -7.84 -13.77 -2.05
C THR A 223 -6.82 -13.71 -3.18
N TYR A 224 -5.55 -14.00 -2.91
CA TYR A 224 -4.50 -14.00 -3.93
C TYR A 224 -4.71 -15.10 -4.98
N LEU A 225 -5.06 -16.32 -4.56
CA LEU A 225 -5.33 -17.43 -5.48
C LEU A 225 -6.53 -17.15 -6.39
N ARG A 226 -7.57 -16.48 -5.87
CA ARG A 226 -8.74 -16.07 -6.66
C ARG A 226 -8.47 -14.88 -7.56
N SER A 227 -7.49 -14.04 -7.22
CA SER A 227 -7.11 -12.86 -8.00
C SER A 227 -6.47 -13.24 -9.33
N SER A 228 -5.76 -14.37 -9.39
CA SER A 228 -5.18 -14.89 -10.63
C SER A 228 -6.28 -15.21 -11.65
N GLY A 229 -6.06 -14.79 -12.90
CA GLY A 229 -6.98 -14.98 -14.02
C GLY A 229 -7.96 -13.84 -14.25
N ARG A 230 -8.11 -12.87 -13.33
CA ARG A 230 -9.05 -11.75 -13.52
C ARG A 230 -8.60 -10.80 -14.62
N TYR A 231 -7.35 -10.36 -14.58
CA TYR A 231 -6.74 -9.48 -15.60
C TYR A 231 -5.58 -10.15 -16.35
N GLY A 232 -5.13 -11.32 -15.89
CA GLY A 232 -4.06 -12.11 -16.49
C GLY A 232 -3.54 -13.16 -15.51
N SER A 233 -2.36 -13.72 -15.79
CA SER A 233 -1.77 -14.80 -14.99
C SER A 233 -1.40 -14.36 -13.56
N SER A 234 -0.92 -13.12 -13.42
CA SER A 234 -0.54 -12.56 -12.13
C SER A 234 -1.76 -12.22 -11.27
N PRO A 235 -1.74 -12.54 -9.96
CA PRO A 235 -2.79 -12.10 -9.04
C PRO A 235 -2.66 -10.62 -8.65
N PHE A 236 -1.58 -9.94 -9.04
CA PHE A 236 -1.28 -8.58 -8.64
C PHE A 236 -1.13 -7.63 -9.82
N LEU A 237 -1.59 -6.41 -9.61
CA LEU A 237 -1.41 -5.25 -10.47
C LEU A 237 -0.41 -4.28 -9.82
N ILE A 238 0.29 -3.53 -10.67
CA ILE A 238 1.15 -2.40 -10.30
C ILE A 238 0.60 -1.16 -11.00
N GLY A 239 0.39 -0.10 -10.24
CA GLY A 239 0.05 1.22 -10.78
C GLY A 239 1.27 1.86 -11.45
N HIS A 240 1.02 2.55 -12.56
CA HIS A 240 2.06 3.36 -13.21
C HIS A 240 2.56 4.50 -12.30
N TYR A 241 3.76 5.01 -12.59
CA TYR A 241 4.31 6.23 -11.98
C TYR A 241 4.49 6.18 -10.46
N GLY A 242 4.61 5.01 -9.84
CA GLY A 242 4.83 4.91 -8.39
C GLY A 242 3.60 4.53 -7.58
N GLY A 243 2.75 3.68 -8.17
CA GLY A 243 1.85 2.81 -7.42
C GLY A 243 0.76 3.57 -6.67
N ILE A 244 0.72 3.42 -5.34
CA ILE A 244 -0.39 3.91 -4.52
C ILE A 244 -0.40 5.44 -4.31
N GLY A 245 0.74 6.12 -4.44
CA GLY A 245 0.80 7.58 -4.33
C GLY A 245 0.04 8.28 -5.46
N ASP A 246 0.18 7.79 -6.69
CA ASP A 246 -0.58 8.27 -7.86
C ASP A 246 -2.05 7.90 -7.79
N ILE A 247 -2.37 6.76 -7.17
CA ILE A 247 -3.77 6.38 -6.92
C ILE A 247 -4.42 7.34 -5.92
N ALA A 248 -3.72 7.73 -4.85
CA ALA A 248 -4.22 8.75 -3.92
C ALA A 248 -4.51 10.08 -4.65
N GLN A 249 -3.64 10.49 -5.58
CA GLN A 249 -3.89 11.65 -6.45
C GLN A 249 -5.13 11.46 -7.33
N GLY A 250 -5.36 10.27 -7.86
CA GLY A 250 -6.57 9.92 -8.60
C GLY A 250 -7.85 10.12 -7.79
N PHE A 251 -7.85 9.71 -6.51
CA PHE A 251 -8.95 9.99 -5.59
C PHE A 251 -9.07 11.48 -5.25
N CYS A 252 -7.95 12.19 -5.06
CA CYS A 252 -7.97 13.63 -4.88
C CYS A 252 -8.63 14.36 -6.07
N ARG A 253 -8.31 13.93 -7.29
CA ARG A 253 -8.96 14.43 -8.51
C ARG A 253 -10.46 14.13 -8.51
N ALA A 254 -10.88 12.92 -8.14
CA ALA A 254 -12.30 12.56 -8.09
C ALA A 254 -13.08 13.43 -7.08
N SER A 255 -12.46 13.74 -5.93
CA SER A 255 -13.01 14.70 -4.97
C SER A 255 -13.13 16.11 -5.57
N ALA A 256 -12.05 16.61 -6.21
CA ALA A 256 -12.03 17.94 -6.82
C ALA A 256 -13.08 18.12 -7.92
N VAL A 257 -13.24 17.12 -8.79
CA VAL A 257 -14.30 17.10 -9.83
C VAL A 257 -15.69 17.15 -9.21
N SER A 258 -15.86 16.62 -8.01
CA SER A 258 -17.12 16.64 -7.25
C SER A 258 -17.26 17.87 -6.34
N GLY A 259 -16.39 18.88 -6.49
CA GLY A 259 -16.46 20.15 -5.76
C GLY A 259 -15.56 20.28 -4.53
N GLY A 260 -14.69 19.28 -4.27
CA GLY A 260 -13.69 19.37 -3.21
C GLY A 260 -12.63 20.45 -3.46
N VAL A 261 -12.25 21.20 -2.43
CA VAL A 261 -11.23 22.25 -2.48
C VAL A 261 -9.93 21.75 -1.90
N TYR A 262 -8.80 22.02 -2.57
CA TYR A 262 -7.48 21.54 -2.19
C TYR A 262 -6.54 22.66 -1.77
N ILE A 263 -5.82 22.47 -0.66
CA ILE A 263 -4.83 23.42 -0.14
C ILE A 263 -3.57 22.66 0.27
N LEU A 264 -2.53 22.70 -0.58
CA LEU A 264 -1.24 22.07 -0.31
C LEU A 264 -0.22 23.08 0.23
N ALA A 265 0.89 22.57 0.75
CA ALA A 265 2.03 23.33 1.26
C ALA A 265 1.68 24.30 2.41
N ARG A 266 0.57 24.06 3.14
CA ARG A 266 0.10 24.92 4.23
C ARG A 266 -0.08 24.12 5.51
N LYS A 267 0.60 24.53 6.58
CA LYS A 267 0.45 23.94 7.91
C LYS A 267 -0.79 24.51 8.60
N VAL A 268 -1.47 23.67 9.37
CA VAL A 268 -2.49 24.14 10.31
C VAL A 268 -1.78 24.78 11.50
N VAL A 269 -2.01 26.07 11.71
CA VAL A 269 -1.41 26.84 12.82
C VAL A 269 -2.26 26.73 14.08
N SER A 270 -3.58 26.73 13.91
CA SER A 270 -4.54 26.83 15.00
C SER A 270 -5.83 26.12 14.59
N MET A 271 -6.38 25.31 15.48
CA MET A 271 -7.72 24.71 15.32
C MET A 271 -8.46 24.84 16.65
N LYS A 272 -9.66 25.40 16.61
CA LYS A 272 -10.45 25.69 17.81
C LYS A 272 -11.90 25.29 17.62
N ARG A 273 -12.53 24.86 18.70
CA ARG A 273 -13.98 24.69 18.72
C ARG A 273 -14.65 26.07 18.74
N ASN A 274 -15.68 26.25 17.92
CA ASN A 274 -16.44 27.48 17.89
C ASN A 274 -17.28 27.61 19.18
N PRO A 275 -17.05 28.64 20.01
CA PRO A 275 -17.70 28.78 21.32
C PRO A 275 -19.22 29.03 21.25
N ILE A 276 -19.77 29.33 20.07
CA ILE A 276 -21.22 29.51 19.88
C ILE A 276 -21.95 28.16 19.82
N ALA A 277 -21.28 27.08 19.38
CA ALA A 277 -21.88 25.75 19.29
C ALA A 277 -22.13 25.10 20.67
N THR A 278 -21.48 25.58 21.73
CA THR A 278 -21.63 25.08 23.11
C THR A 278 -22.81 25.70 23.86
N GLN A 279 -23.38 26.82 23.41
CA GLN A 279 -24.49 27.51 24.11
C GLN A 279 -25.88 27.05 23.66
N SER A 280 -26.03 26.50 22.45
CA SER A 280 -27.29 25.99 21.91
C SER A 280 -27.72 24.63 22.50
N ALA A 281 -26.90 23.99 23.33
CA ALA A 281 -27.28 22.76 24.05
C ALA A 281 -27.99 23.01 25.39
N THR A 282 -28.14 24.27 25.84
CA THR A 282 -28.66 24.61 27.18
C THR A 282 -29.81 25.64 27.19
N GLN A 283 -30.37 26.04 26.04
CA GLN A 283 -31.52 26.96 26.01
C GLN A 283 -32.76 26.29 25.40
N GLU A 284 -33.70 25.94 26.27
CA GLU A 284 -35.11 25.71 25.93
C GLU A 284 -35.78 27.06 25.61
N ASP A 285 -36.47 27.09 24.45
CA ASP A 285 -37.61 27.91 24.03
C ASP A 285 -37.61 29.46 24.19
N ASP A 286 -37.46 30.18 23.08
CA ASP A 286 -38.20 31.42 22.78
C ASP A 286 -38.72 31.39 21.31
N PRO A 287 -40.04 31.29 21.07
CA PRO A 287 -40.61 31.10 19.73
C PRO A 287 -40.77 32.37 18.88
N SER A 288 -40.16 33.51 19.24
CA SER A 288 -40.49 34.81 18.62
C SER A 288 -39.40 35.49 17.77
N ALA A 289 -38.24 34.87 17.53
CA ALA A 289 -37.19 35.45 16.68
C ALA A 289 -37.00 34.65 15.37
N VAL A 290 -37.70 35.04 14.31
CA VAL A 290 -37.37 34.62 12.93
C VAL A 290 -36.15 35.45 12.48
N SER A 291 -34.98 35.06 12.97
CA SER A 291 -33.68 35.53 12.47
C SER A 291 -33.12 34.46 11.55
N GLU A 292 -32.71 34.84 10.34
CA GLU A 292 -31.95 33.97 9.42
C GLU A 292 -30.79 33.30 10.18
N ALA A 293 -30.94 32.00 10.50
CA ALA A 293 -29.97 31.27 11.28
C ALA A 293 -28.69 31.10 10.43
N LYS A 294 -27.62 31.83 10.80
CA LYS A 294 -26.31 31.61 10.19
C LYS A 294 -25.90 30.14 10.41
N PRO A 295 -25.29 29.48 9.41
CA PRO A 295 -24.83 28.11 9.57
C PRO A 295 -23.85 28.02 10.75
N HIS A 296 -24.17 27.16 11.72
CA HIS A 296 -23.34 26.91 12.90
C HIS A 296 -22.27 25.85 12.56
N PHE A 297 -21.00 26.26 12.53
CA PHE A 297 -19.86 25.34 12.36
C PHE A 297 -19.17 25.07 13.69
N ASN A 298 -18.74 23.82 13.90
CA ASN A 298 -18.11 23.36 15.15
C ASN A 298 -16.65 23.77 15.28
N TYR A 299 -15.92 23.90 14.17
CA TYR A 299 -14.48 24.15 14.16
C TYR A 299 -14.13 25.37 13.34
N LEU A 300 -13.09 26.08 13.79
CA LEU A 300 -12.38 27.11 13.06
C LEU A 300 -10.93 26.65 12.86
N VAL A 301 -10.43 26.72 11.64
CA VAL A 301 -9.11 26.23 11.23
C VAL A 301 -8.34 27.36 10.57
N ASP A 302 -7.20 27.73 11.17
CA ASP A 302 -6.29 28.74 10.66
C ASP A 302 -5.07 28.07 10.03
N LEU A 303 -4.74 28.48 8.80
CA LEU A 303 -3.61 27.96 8.05
C LEU A 303 -2.49 29.00 7.95
N GLU A 304 -1.25 28.50 7.88
CA GLU A 304 -0.06 29.33 7.68
C GLU A 304 -0.18 30.13 6.38
N ASP A 305 0.18 31.41 6.43
CA ASP A 305 0.16 32.37 5.31
C ASP A 305 -1.17 32.46 4.53
N PHE A 306 -2.29 32.01 5.11
CA PHE A 306 -3.58 31.91 4.42
C PHE A 306 -4.54 32.99 4.95
N PRO A 307 -5.24 33.74 4.08
CA PRO A 307 -5.95 34.94 4.48
C PRO A 307 -7.22 34.66 5.30
N ASP A 308 -7.89 33.53 5.05
CA ASP A 308 -9.21 33.24 5.61
C ASP A 308 -9.17 32.11 6.63
N THR A 309 -9.88 32.27 7.74
CA THR A 309 -10.16 31.15 8.66
C THR A 309 -11.21 30.24 8.03
N LEU A 310 -10.93 28.95 7.95
CA LEU A 310 -11.89 27.96 7.47
C LEU A 310 -12.82 27.53 8.60
N SER A 311 -14.09 27.29 8.30
CA SER A 311 -15.05 26.77 9.28
C SER A 311 -15.66 25.44 8.85
N SER A 312 -15.74 24.47 9.76
CA SER A 312 -16.22 23.11 9.46
C SER A 312 -17.06 22.48 10.56
N ASN A 313 -17.95 21.55 10.21
CA ASN A 313 -18.70 20.73 11.16
C ASN A 313 -17.92 19.50 11.61
N VAL A 314 -17.16 18.91 10.69
CA VAL A 314 -16.38 17.68 10.92
C VAL A 314 -14.93 17.91 10.52
N ILE A 315 -14.02 17.39 11.34
CA ILE A 315 -12.59 17.27 10.99
C ILE A 315 -12.30 15.78 10.82
N VAL A 316 -11.64 15.41 9.72
CA VAL A 316 -10.98 14.11 9.57
C VAL A 316 -9.49 14.37 9.47
N SER A 317 -8.67 13.80 10.34
CA SER A 317 -7.21 14.04 10.30
C SER A 317 -6.45 12.74 10.26
N SER A 318 -5.47 12.67 9.36
CA SER A 318 -4.43 11.66 9.42
C SER A 318 -3.77 11.65 10.81
N PRO A 319 -3.39 10.49 11.36
CA PRO A 319 -2.75 10.41 12.67
C PRO A 319 -1.50 11.28 12.82
N SER A 320 -0.83 11.60 11.72
CA SER A 320 0.36 12.44 11.66
C SER A 320 0.07 13.96 11.76
N TYR A 321 -1.21 14.36 11.73
CA TYR A 321 -1.68 15.75 11.76
C TYR A 321 -2.49 16.09 13.02
N ILE A 322 -2.34 15.32 14.09
CA ILE A 322 -3.06 15.55 15.35
C ILE A 322 -2.47 16.77 16.09
N LEU A 323 -3.30 17.81 16.26
CA LEU A 323 -2.95 18.97 17.08
C LEU A 323 -3.07 18.67 18.59
N PRO A 324 -2.05 19.01 19.41
CA PRO A 324 -2.06 18.70 20.84
C PRO A 324 -3.26 19.25 21.61
N ASP A 325 -3.74 20.45 21.25
CA ASP A 325 -4.76 21.20 22.00
C ASP A 325 -6.17 20.61 21.90
N LEU A 326 -6.41 19.68 20.96
CA LEU A 326 -7.71 19.05 20.71
C LEU A 326 -7.70 17.53 20.92
N LYS A 327 -6.70 17.01 21.62
CA LYS A 327 -6.57 15.56 21.88
C LYS A 327 -7.80 14.96 22.57
N ASP A 328 -8.44 15.71 23.46
CA ASP A 328 -9.61 15.24 24.22
C ASP A 328 -10.90 15.17 23.38
N ASP A 329 -10.96 15.89 22.25
CA ASP A 329 -12.10 15.90 21.32
C ASP A 329 -12.03 14.78 20.27
N ILE A 330 -10.92 14.04 20.22
CA ILE A 330 -10.67 13.04 19.19
C ILE A 330 -11.62 11.85 19.34
N ARG A 331 -12.26 11.51 18.24
CA ARG A 331 -12.94 10.25 17.99
C ARG A 331 -12.01 9.36 17.17
N GLN A 332 -11.20 8.58 17.87
CA GLN A 332 -10.26 7.66 17.26
C GLN A 332 -10.99 6.41 16.77
N LEU A 333 -10.89 6.12 15.47
CA LEU A 333 -11.49 4.91 14.90
C LEU A 333 -10.57 3.71 15.16
N SER A 334 -11.19 2.58 15.50
CA SER A 334 -10.53 1.28 15.61
C SER A 334 -10.41 0.63 14.24
N THR A 335 -9.38 -0.16 14.03
CA THR A 335 -9.16 -0.83 12.74
C THR A 335 -10.30 -1.80 12.40
N PRO A 336 -10.74 -1.88 11.12
CA PRO A 336 -11.88 -2.71 10.71
C PRO A 336 -11.71 -4.19 11.08
N SER A 337 -12.81 -4.81 11.52
CA SER A 337 -12.89 -6.25 11.82
C SER A 337 -12.72 -7.06 10.53
N GLY A 338 -11.52 -7.60 10.31
CA GLY A 338 -11.14 -8.28 9.06
C GLY A 338 -9.70 -7.99 8.64
N ALA A 339 -9.04 -7.00 9.23
CA ALA A 339 -7.60 -6.86 9.10
C ALA A 339 -6.91 -8.10 9.71
N GLY A 340 -6.02 -8.72 8.95
CA GLY A 340 -5.42 -10.02 9.25
C GLY A 340 -4.58 -10.05 10.54
N PHE A 341 -3.79 -11.11 10.72
CA PHE A 341 -2.97 -11.27 11.91
C PHE A 341 -2.03 -10.07 12.11
N ARG A 342 -1.99 -9.54 13.34
CA ARG A 342 -1.15 -8.41 13.72
C ARG A 342 -0.18 -8.84 14.80
N ARG A 343 1.09 -8.97 14.44
CA ARG A 343 2.18 -8.94 15.41
C ARG A 343 2.48 -7.49 15.74
N ASN A 344 2.91 -7.21 16.97
CA ASN A 344 3.41 -5.88 17.33
C ASN A 344 4.73 -5.63 16.60
N ILE A 345 4.64 -5.00 15.43
CA ILE A 345 5.77 -4.47 14.68
C ILE A 345 5.89 -3.00 15.04
N GLY A 346 6.95 -2.65 15.77
CA GLY A 346 7.23 -1.28 16.18
C GLY A 346 7.78 -0.41 15.06
N ALA A 347 8.47 -1.03 14.08
CA ALA A 347 9.07 -0.30 12.98
C ALA A 347 9.26 -1.13 11.71
N ILE A 348 9.45 -0.45 10.58
CA ILE A 348 9.88 -1.05 9.31
C ILE A 348 11.19 -0.38 8.89
N ALA A 349 12.23 -1.17 8.69
CA ALA A 349 13.45 -0.70 8.03
C ALA A 349 13.21 -0.68 6.52
N ARG A 350 13.50 0.44 5.87
CA ARG A 350 13.33 0.64 4.43
C ARG A 350 14.63 1.02 3.74
N CYS A 351 14.82 0.48 2.53
CA CYS A 351 15.86 0.89 1.59
C CYS A 351 15.20 1.16 0.23
N ILE A 352 15.56 2.27 -0.37
CA ILE A 352 15.25 2.61 -1.76
C ILE A 352 16.58 2.65 -2.49
N ALA A 353 16.77 1.82 -3.51
CA ALA A 353 17.98 1.77 -4.31
C ALA A 353 17.66 1.96 -5.80
N ILE A 354 18.44 2.79 -6.50
CA ILE A 354 18.37 2.93 -7.96
C ILE A 354 19.53 2.14 -8.56
N ILE A 355 19.21 1.25 -9.50
CA ILE A 355 20.19 0.42 -10.21
C ILE A 355 20.05 0.58 -11.72
N ASP A 356 21.11 0.21 -12.46
CA ASP A 356 21.15 0.29 -13.93
C ASP A 356 21.41 -1.05 -14.62
N GLN A 357 21.18 -2.12 -13.87
CA GLN A 357 21.25 -3.48 -14.35
C GLN A 357 20.05 -4.25 -13.83
N ALA A 358 19.50 -5.10 -14.69
CA ALA A 358 18.40 -5.96 -14.31
C ALA A 358 18.86 -7.07 -13.36
N LEU A 359 17.98 -7.44 -12.44
CA LEU A 359 18.17 -8.56 -11.53
C LEU A 359 17.79 -9.88 -12.21
N GLY A 360 18.61 -10.92 -12.02
CA GLY A 360 18.39 -12.28 -12.47
C GLY A 360 17.38 -13.01 -11.59
N LEU A 361 16.10 -12.61 -11.68
CA LEU A 361 15.03 -13.10 -10.80
C LEU A 361 14.33 -14.37 -11.29
N ARG A 362 14.60 -14.76 -12.54
CA ARG A 362 14.12 -16.02 -13.14
C ARG A 362 15.27 -17.01 -13.17
N HIS A 363 15.00 -18.23 -12.73
CA HIS A 363 15.97 -19.31 -12.91
C HIS A 363 15.91 -19.75 -14.38
N ALA A 364 17.00 -19.58 -15.13
CA ALA A 364 17.15 -20.20 -16.45
C ALA A 364 17.08 -21.71 -16.28
N SER A 365 16.06 -22.36 -16.86
CA SER A 365 16.04 -23.82 -16.90
C SER A 365 17.21 -24.28 -17.78
N PRO A 366 17.97 -25.34 -17.43
CA PRO A 366 19.07 -25.82 -18.26
C PRO A 366 18.62 -26.27 -19.67
N GLU A 367 17.32 -26.44 -19.92
CA GLU A 367 16.78 -26.68 -21.26
C GLU A 367 16.79 -25.44 -22.17
N SER A 368 16.73 -24.21 -21.62
CA SER A 368 16.91 -22.99 -22.43
C SER A 368 18.36 -22.91 -22.93
N GLU A 369 19.34 -23.24 -22.09
CA GLU A 369 20.76 -23.31 -22.50
C GLU A 369 21.07 -24.52 -23.41
N ALA A 370 20.38 -25.65 -23.21
CA ALA A 370 20.56 -26.86 -24.03
C ALA A 370 19.89 -26.76 -25.41
N MET A 371 18.73 -26.10 -25.54
CA MET A 371 18.13 -25.80 -26.84
C MET A 371 18.94 -24.74 -27.60
N GLU A 372 19.47 -23.71 -26.91
CA GLU A 372 20.33 -22.71 -27.53
C GLU A 372 21.67 -23.29 -28.03
N SER A 373 22.21 -24.31 -27.36
CA SER A 373 23.46 -24.96 -27.79
C SER A 373 23.26 -26.03 -28.87
N GLN A 374 22.08 -26.64 -28.99
CA GLN A 374 21.81 -27.68 -30.01
C GLN A 374 21.30 -27.15 -31.37
N GLU A 375 20.74 -25.93 -31.44
CA GLU A 375 20.28 -25.35 -32.72
C GLU A 375 21.40 -24.71 -33.56
N SER A 376 22.66 -24.70 -33.09
CA SER A 376 23.78 -24.04 -33.77
C SER A 376 24.53 -24.89 -34.81
N VAL A 377 24.08 -26.12 -35.12
CA VAL A 377 24.76 -27.01 -36.08
C VAL A 377 23.78 -27.65 -37.06
N ALA A 378 23.24 -26.84 -37.98
CA ALA A 378 22.67 -27.34 -39.23
C ALA A 378 23.08 -26.38 -40.36
N GLU A 379 24.07 -26.80 -41.15
CA GLU A 379 24.47 -26.13 -42.39
C GLU A 379 23.34 -26.21 -43.42
N GLY A 380 22.85 -25.05 -43.84
CA GLY A 380 21.89 -24.88 -44.92
C GLY A 380 21.84 -23.40 -45.28
N ASP A 381 22.42 -23.07 -46.43
CA ASP A 381 22.49 -21.72 -47.00
C ASP A 381 21.07 -21.17 -47.23
N ASP A 382 20.84 -19.91 -46.84
CA ASP A 382 19.64 -19.09 -47.09
C ASP A 382 18.38 -19.33 -46.19
N ALA A 383 18.47 -18.93 -44.92
CA ALA A 383 17.31 -18.64 -44.06
C ALA A 383 17.65 -17.53 -43.04
N PRO A 384 16.68 -16.71 -42.56
CA PRO A 384 16.95 -15.63 -41.62
C PRO A 384 17.49 -16.22 -40.31
N ARG A 385 18.66 -15.74 -39.87
CA ARG A 385 19.30 -16.16 -38.61
C ARG A 385 18.28 -16.12 -37.47
N PRO A 386 18.14 -17.20 -36.67
CA PRO A 386 17.29 -17.15 -35.48
C PRO A 386 17.89 -16.12 -34.52
N GLN A 387 17.09 -15.13 -34.13
CA GLN A 387 17.44 -14.20 -33.07
C GLN A 387 17.55 -15.01 -31.78
N VAL A 388 18.75 -15.04 -31.18
CA VAL A 388 18.95 -15.48 -29.81
C VAL A 388 17.92 -14.73 -28.95
N SER A 389 16.94 -15.44 -28.42
CA SER A 389 15.91 -14.86 -27.55
C SER A 389 16.56 -14.56 -26.21
N ARG A 390 17.33 -13.47 -26.13
CA ARG A 390 17.73 -12.88 -24.86
C ARG A 390 16.44 -12.67 -24.07
N GLU A 391 16.25 -13.45 -23.01
CA GLU A 391 15.10 -13.28 -22.11
C GLU A 391 15.04 -11.79 -21.74
N THR A 392 13.89 -11.17 -22.04
CA THR A 392 13.69 -9.76 -21.71
C THR A 392 13.86 -9.59 -20.20
N PRO A 393 14.65 -8.61 -19.75
CA PRO A 393 14.86 -8.40 -18.34
C PRO A 393 13.53 -8.17 -17.63
N VAL A 394 13.40 -8.71 -16.43
CA VAL A 394 12.18 -8.54 -15.63
C VAL A 394 12.03 -7.07 -15.26
N ASP A 395 10.89 -6.49 -15.64
CA ASP A 395 10.59 -5.09 -15.41
C ASP A 395 10.01 -4.86 -14.01
N THR A 396 9.08 -5.73 -13.60
CA THR A 396 8.45 -5.65 -12.27
C THR A 396 8.45 -7.00 -11.56
N ALA A 397 8.89 -7.01 -10.31
CA ALA A 397 8.97 -8.25 -9.54
C ALA A 397 8.86 -8.02 -8.05
N ILE A 398 8.34 -9.03 -7.35
CA ILE A 398 8.50 -9.15 -5.91
C ILE A 398 9.49 -10.26 -5.62
N MET A 399 10.50 -9.97 -4.79
CA MET A 399 11.43 -10.98 -4.29
C MET A 399 11.33 -11.06 -2.78
N ILE A 400 11.23 -12.28 -2.26
CA ILE A 400 11.11 -12.54 -0.82
C ILE A 400 12.40 -13.17 -0.31
N PHE A 401 12.89 -12.65 0.80
CA PHE A 401 13.93 -13.27 1.62
C PHE A 401 13.27 -13.84 2.87
N PRO A 402 13.03 -15.17 2.92
CA PRO A 402 12.51 -15.81 4.12
C PRO A 402 13.41 -15.56 5.34
N PRO A 403 12.89 -15.68 6.58
CA PRO A 403 13.71 -15.57 7.77
C PRO A 403 14.91 -16.53 7.70
N SER A 404 16.09 -16.06 8.11
CA SER A 404 17.36 -16.80 8.07
C SER A 404 17.86 -17.20 6.68
N SER A 405 17.31 -16.64 5.60
CA SER A 405 17.78 -16.93 4.22
C SER A 405 19.08 -16.21 3.84
N VAL A 406 19.43 -15.12 4.53
CA VAL A 406 20.64 -14.31 4.28
C VAL A 406 21.50 -14.26 5.54
N ALA A 407 22.80 -14.49 5.38
CA ALA A 407 23.76 -14.35 6.48
C ALA A 407 23.78 -12.89 6.99
N GLY A 408 23.61 -12.70 8.30
CA GLY A 408 23.49 -11.37 8.91
C GLY A 408 22.11 -10.72 8.74
N GLY A 409 21.16 -11.38 8.07
CA GLY A 409 19.77 -10.96 7.99
C GLY A 409 18.96 -11.32 9.24
N SER A 410 17.66 -11.05 9.18
CA SER A 410 16.69 -11.34 10.25
C SER A 410 16.41 -12.83 10.32
N CYS A 411 16.34 -13.36 11.54
CA CYS A 411 15.93 -14.73 11.81
C CYS A 411 14.44 -14.86 12.14
N THR A 412 13.73 -13.74 12.35
CA THR A 412 12.32 -13.72 12.78
C THR A 412 11.36 -13.26 11.69
N HIS A 413 11.81 -12.32 10.84
CA HIS A 413 10.98 -11.69 9.84
C HIS A 413 11.54 -11.88 8.44
N SER A 414 10.65 -11.99 7.46
CA SER A 414 11.03 -11.98 6.04
C SER A 414 11.26 -10.55 5.56
N ALA A 415 12.30 -10.33 4.75
CA ALA A 415 12.41 -9.09 3.98
C ALA A 415 11.67 -9.23 2.65
N THR A 416 10.93 -8.19 2.27
CA THR A 416 10.22 -8.12 0.99
C THR A 416 10.86 -7.07 0.11
N VAL A 417 11.06 -7.42 -1.17
CA VAL A 417 11.67 -6.54 -2.16
C VAL A 417 10.70 -6.33 -3.32
N LEU A 418 10.34 -5.07 -3.61
CA LEU A 418 9.63 -4.70 -4.84
C LEU A 418 10.63 -4.08 -5.81
N THR A 419 10.64 -4.54 -7.06
CA THR A 419 11.45 -3.95 -8.14
C THR A 419 10.52 -3.37 -9.19
N ASN A 420 10.76 -2.10 -9.56
CA ASN A 420 10.04 -1.39 -10.62
C ASN A 420 11.02 -0.85 -11.66
N GLY A 421 10.81 -1.20 -12.93
CA GLY A 421 11.61 -0.77 -14.07
C GLY A 421 10.97 0.32 -14.92
N GLU A 422 11.41 0.44 -16.17
CA GLU A 422 10.94 1.49 -17.09
C GLU A 422 9.50 1.25 -17.54
N GLY A 423 9.06 0.00 -17.60
CA GLY A 423 7.81 -0.36 -18.23
C GLY A 423 6.58 -0.02 -17.39
N ASN A 424 6.71 0.21 -16.08
CA ASN A 424 5.65 0.77 -15.26
C ASN A 424 5.77 2.31 -15.13
N MET A 425 6.68 2.92 -15.90
CA MET A 425 6.97 4.35 -15.93
C MET A 425 7.49 4.92 -14.59
N SER A 426 8.04 4.09 -13.70
CA SER A 426 8.68 4.57 -12.47
C SER A 426 10.11 5.05 -12.67
N THR A 427 10.76 4.73 -13.80
CA THR A 427 12.17 5.05 -14.04
C THR A 427 12.47 5.44 -15.50
N PRO A 428 13.62 6.10 -15.76
CA PRO A 428 14.20 6.18 -17.09
C PRO A 428 14.52 4.80 -17.68
N LYS A 429 14.70 4.79 -19.00
CA LYS A 429 15.09 3.58 -19.74
C LYS A 429 16.36 2.93 -19.18
N GLY A 430 16.29 1.61 -18.98
CA GLY A 430 17.41 0.79 -18.49
C GLY A 430 17.79 1.05 -17.03
N LYS A 431 16.88 1.60 -16.23
CA LYS A 431 17.03 1.80 -14.79
C LYS A 431 15.90 1.09 -14.04
N TRP A 432 16.17 0.70 -12.79
CA TRP A 432 15.19 0.12 -11.88
C TRP A 432 15.28 0.79 -10.52
N ILE A 433 14.14 0.89 -9.84
CA ILE A 433 14.07 1.18 -8.40
C ILE A 433 13.79 -0.12 -7.67
N VAL A 434 14.59 -0.39 -6.65
CA VAL A 434 14.48 -1.55 -5.76
C VAL A 434 14.11 -1.03 -4.38
N TYR A 435 12.98 -1.52 -3.86
CA TYR A 435 12.50 -1.20 -2.52
C TYR A 435 12.65 -2.40 -1.61
N ILE A 436 13.45 -2.31 -0.55
CA ILE A 436 13.58 -3.36 0.46
C ILE A 436 12.81 -2.92 1.71
N SER A 437 11.95 -3.78 2.23
CA SER A 437 11.22 -3.57 3.49
C SER A 437 11.45 -4.74 4.44
N LEU A 438 11.90 -4.46 5.66
CA LEU A 438 12.08 -5.44 6.72
C LEU A 438 11.32 -5.00 7.97
N PRO A 439 10.32 -5.76 8.43
CA PRO A 439 9.66 -5.52 9.70
C PRO A 439 10.61 -5.75 10.89
N VAL A 440 10.45 -4.95 11.94
CA VAL A 440 11.20 -5.03 13.20
C VAL A 440 10.22 -4.94 14.37
N ASP A 441 10.26 -5.92 15.28
CA ASP A 441 9.34 -6.02 16.42
C ASP A 441 9.33 -4.75 17.29
N THR A 442 10.49 -4.17 17.55
CA THR A 442 10.65 -2.94 18.33
C THR A 442 11.67 -2.01 17.68
N MET A 443 11.57 -0.70 17.96
CA MET A 443 12.60 0.23 17.51
C MET A 443 13.98 -0.22 18.02
N PRO A 444 14.97 -0.38 17.14
CA PRO A 444 16.27 -0.90 17.52
C PRO A 444 17.08 0.15 18.29
N ASP A 445 18.13 -0.27 19.00
CA ASP A 445 19.02 0.65 19.73
C ASP A 445 19.60 1.74 18.81
N ASP A 446 19.94 2.92 19.37
CA ASP A 446 20.43 4.07 18.61
C ASP A 446 21.73 3.84 17.83
N SER A 447 22.48 2.80 18.19
CA SER A 447 23.68 2.37 17.46
C SER A 447 23.37 1.65 16.14
N ILE A 448 22.14 1.16 15.96
CA ILE A 448 21.73 0.36 14.80
C ILE A 448 21.06 1.27 13.77
N SER A 449 21.71 1.49 12.63
CA SER A 449 21.10 2.21 11.51
C SER A 449 20.19 1.31 10.67
N ALA A 450 19.28 1.92 9.90
CA ALA A 450 18.50 1.21 8.89
C ALA A 450 19.40 0.53 7.84
N GLU A 451 20.51 1.17 7.49
CA GLU A 451 21.51 0.62 6.58
C GLU A 451 22.12 -0.67 7.12
N THR A 452 22.53 -0.72 8.39
CA THR A 452 23.09 -1.94 9.01
C THR A 452 22.13 -3.12 8.94
N LEU A 453 20.82 -2.88 9.12
CA LEU A 453 19.79 -3.93 9.06
C LEU A 453 19.54 -4.43 7.63
N LEU A 454 19.66 -3.56 6.63
CA LEU A 454 19.26 -3.84 5.25
C LEU A 454 20.41 -4.19 4.31
N LYS A 455 21.65 -3.84 4.69
CA LYS A 455 22.85 -4.10 3.89
C LYS A 455 23.01 -5.57 3.48
N PRO A 456 22.74 -6.58 4.35
CA PRO A 456 22.84 -7.99 3.95
C PRO A 456 21.93 -8.34 2.77
N TYR A 457 20.69 -7.82 2.77
CA TYR A 457 19.73 -8.06 1.70
C TYR A 457 20.08 -7.27 0.44
N LEU A 458 20.52 -6.02 0.59
CA LEU A 458 20.97 -5.23 -0.54
C LEU A 458 22.16 -5.90 -1.24
N ASP A 459 23.14 -6.38 -0.48
CA ASP A 459 24.32 -7.07 -1.02
C ASP A 459 23.96 -8.40 -1.70
N ALA A 460 23.01 -9.14 -1.13
CA ALA A 460 22.46 -10.35 -1.75
C ALA A 460 21.71 -10.04 -3.06
N LEU A 461 21.02 -8.89 -3.18
CA LEU A 461 20.40 -8.48 -4.44
C LEU A 461 21.44 -8.05 -5.47
N MET A 462 22.43 -7.26 -5.04
CA MET A 462 23.46 -6.74 -5.94
C MET A 462 24.36 -7.85 -6.50
N SER A 463 24.41 -9.03 -5.89
CA SER A 463 25.12 -10.20 -6.40
C SER A 463 24.35 -11.00 -7.46
N LEU A 464 23.11 -10.60 -7.78
CA LEU A 464 22.20 -11.28 -8.71
C LEU A 464 21.94 -10.51 -10.02
N PRO A 465 22.94 -9.97 -10.76
CA PRO A 465 22.67 -9.43 -12.09
C PRO A 465 22.27 -10.52 -13.08
N VAL A 466 21.51 -10.15 -14.11
CA VAL A 466 21.26 -11.03 -15.27
C VAL A 466 22.57 -11.39 -15.99
N ASP A 467 23.52 -10.46 -16.04
CA ASP A 467 24.86 -10.68 -16.60
C ASP A 467 25.87 -10.91 -15.45
N PRO A 468 26.33 -12.16 -15.24
CA PRO A 468 27.23 -12.48 -14.14
C PRO A 468 28.56 -11.71 -14.18
N LEU A 469 29.00 -11.24 -15.36
CA LEU A 469 30.23 -10.46 -15.51
C LEU A 469 30.13 -9.07 -14.90
N LYS A 470 28.91 -8.61 -14.61
CA LYS A 470 28.65 -7.30 -14.01
C LYS A 470 28.31 -7.39 -12.51
N SER A 471 28.57 -8.54 -11.90
CA SER A 471 28.39 -8.73 -10.45
C SER A 471 29.61 -8.19 -9.67
N PRO A 472 29.42 -7.48 -8.55
CA PRO A 472 28.15 -7.00 -8.02
C PRO A 472 27.69 -5.69 -8.69
N ILE A 473 26.37 -5.55 -8.84
CA ILE A 473 25.74 -4.29 -9.27
C ILE A 473 26.09 -3.19 -8.26
N GLN A 474 26.50 -2.02 -8.75
CA GLN A 474 26.70 -0.84 -7.91
C GLN A 474 25.46 0.05 -7.98
N PRO A 475 24.71 0.25 -6.88
CA PRO A 475 23.61 1.19 -6.87
C PRO A 475 24.07 2.60 -7.23
N LEU A 476 23.31 3.27 -8.10
CA LEU A 476 23.54 4.67 -8.46
C LEU A 476 23.16 5.63 -7.33
N PHE A 477 22.17 5.22 -6.53
CA PHE A 477 21.63 5.99 -5.42
C PHE A 477 20.98 5.04 -4.42
N THR A 478 21.12 5.33 -3.13
CA THR A 478 20.44 4.62 -2.06
C THR A 478 19.92 5.59 -1.01
N THR A 479 18.76 5.31 -0.44
CA THR A 479 18.24 5.94 0.78
C THR A 479 17.81 4.85 1.75
N PHE A 480 18.22 4.95 3.01
CA PHE A 480 17.83 4.06 4.10
C PHE A 480 17.13 4.85 5.20
N TYR A 481 16.11 4.28 5.82
CA TYR A 481 15.42 4.90 6.96
C TYR A 481 14.65 3.87 7.77
N LEU A 482 14.37 4.21 9.03
CA LEU A 482 13.39 3.52 9.86
C LEU A 482 12.07 4.28 9.82
N GLU A 483 10.98 3.55 9.64
CA GLU A 483 9.64 4.07 9.75
C GLU A 483 8.98 3.49 11.01
N THR A 484 8.63 4.35 11.95
CA THR A 484 7.86 3.97 13.14
C THR A 484 6.42 3.68 12.75
N ILE A 485 5.91 2.52 13.19
CA ILE A 485 4.52 2.14 12.96
C ILE A 485 3.71 2.58 14.18
N PRO A 486 2.69 3.44 14.02
CA PRO A 486 1.87 3.88 15.14
C PRO A 486 1.20 2.67 15.80
N ALA A 487 1.25 2.62 17.13
CA ALA A 487 0.52 1.60 17.87
C ALA A 487 -0.98 1.71 17.55
N SER A 488 -1.64 0.56 17.38
CA SER A 488 -3.10 0.57 17.24
C SER A 488 -3.70 1.21 18.50
N PRO A 489 -4.56 2.22 18.35
CA PRO A 489 -5.15 2.90 19.50
C PRO A 489 -5.98 1.91 20.30
N THR A 490 -5.86 1.96 21.63
CA THR A 490 -6.78 1.24 22.50
C THR A 490 -8.19 1.78 22.30
N PRO A 491 -9.22 0.92 22.23
CA PRO A 491 -10.60 1.37 22.11
C PRO A 491 -10.94 2.24 23.32
N THR A 492 -11.04 3.54 23.10
CA THR A 492 -11.56 4.48 24.10
C THR A 492 -13.08 4.43 24.08
N THR A 493 -13.72 4.86 25.19
CA THR A 493 -15.17 5.03 25.23
C THR A 493 -15.64 5.86 24.04
N PRO A 494 -16.75 5.50 23.37
CA PRO A 494 -17.21 6.21 22.18
C PRO A 494 -17.41 7.68 22.52
N SER A 495 -16.50 8.54 22.06
CA SER A 495 -16.70 9.98 22.11
C SER A 495 -17.68 10.34 21.00
N SER A 496 -18.64 11.21 21.31
CA SER A 496 -19.53 11.84 20.32
C SER A 496 -18.80 12.95 19.54
N GLY A 497 -17.47 12.93 19.54
CA GLY A 497 -16.62 13.94 18.94
C GLY A 497 -16.80 14.02 17.43
N THR A 498 -16.79 15.25 16.93
CA THR A 498 -16.86 15.55 15.49
C THR A 498 -15.48 15.69 14.85
N TYR A 499 -14.42 15.42 15.62
CA TYR A 499 -13.05 15.30 15.15
C TYR A 499 -12.67 13.82 15.05
N ILE A 500 -12.70 13.27 13.84
CA ILE A 500 -12.40 11.87 13.54
C ILE A 500 -10.93 11.71 13.20
N VAL A 501 -10.29 10.70 13.78
CA VAL A 501 -8.96 10.24 13.36
C VAL A 501 -9.11 8.80 12.88
N PRO A 502 -8.83 8.49 11.60
CA PRO A 502 -8.85 7.13 11.08
C PRO A 502 -7.88 6.22 11.84
N ALA A 503 -8.11 4.91 11.75
CA ALA A 503 -7.14 3.96 12.27
C ALA A 503 -5.80 4.11 11.51
N PRO A 504 -4.64 4.08 12.18
CA PRO A 504 -3.36 4.12 11.48
C PRO A 504 -3.17 2.83 10.66
N LEU A 505 -2.59 2.98 9.46
CA LEU A 505 -2.16 1.83 8.67
C LEU A 505 -1.13 1.02 9.45
N SER A 506 -1.46 -0.25 9.65
CA SER A 506 -0.58 -1.16 10.40
C SER A 506 0.45 -1.81 9.49
N ALA A 507 1.44 -2.47 10.10
CA ALA A 507 2.40 -3.25 9.35
C ALA A 507 1.74 -4.52 8.82
N VAL A 508 1.25 -4.46 7.59
CA VAL A 508 0.65 -5.58 6.86
C VAL A 508 1.49 -5.97 5.65
N PRO A 509 1.28 -7.18 5.10
CA PRO A 509 1.96 -7.61 3.89
C PRO A 509 1.83 -6.61 2.74
N LEU A 510 2.86 -6.54 1.89
CA LEU A 510 2.94 -5.62 0.76
C LEU A 510 1.65 -5.54 -0.11
N PRO A 511 0.96 -6.66 -0.42
CA PRO A 511 -0.26 -6.60 -1.23
C PRO A 511 -1.52 -6.18 -0.45
N ASP A 512 -1.52 -6.25 0.89
CA ASP A 512 -2.70 -5.95 1.71
C ASP A 512 -2.82 -4.47 2.06
N VAL A 513 -1.70 -3.72 2.02
CA VAL A 513 -1.63 -2.28 2.36
C VAL A 513 -2.76 -1.46 1.71
N PRO A 514 -3.02 -1.57 0.38
CA PRO A 514 -3.99 -0.70 -0.26
C PRO A 514 -5.45 -1.07 0.07
N ASP A 515 -5.71 -2.37 0.29
CA ASP A 515 -7.03 -2.86 0.68
C ASP A 515 -7.35 -2.48 2.13
N GLU A 516 -6.38 -2.55 3.05
CA GLU A 516 -6.55 -2.06 4.42
C GLU A 516 -6.84 -0.56 4.44
N ALA A 517 -6.11 0.25 3.67
CA ALA A 517 -6.37 1.69 3.55
C ALA A 517 -7.81 1.97 3.07
N THR A 518 -8.29 1.18 2.11
CA THR A 518 -9.64 1.33 1.58
C THR A 518 -10.71 0.98 2.61
N LEU A 519 -10.53 -0.09 3.38
CA LEU A 519 -11.46 -0.46 4.46
C LEU A 519 -11.50 0.58 5.57
N ILE A 520 -10.34 1.14 5.94
CA ILE A 520 -10.27 2.23 6.91
C ILE A 520 -10.98 3.48 6.37
N ALA A 521 -10.82 3.80 5.09
CA ALA A 521 -11.49 4.93 4.46
C ALA A 521 -13.02 4.74 4.41
N GLU A 522 -13.50 3.53 4.10
CA GLU A 522 -14.94 3.21 4.11
C GLU A 522 -15.56 3.38 5.50
N GLN A 523 -14.88 2.88 6.54
CA GLN A 523 -15.28 3.10 7.93
C GLN A 523 -15.28 4.59 8.29
N THR A 524 -14.25 5.32 7.88
CA THR A 524 -14.12 6.76 8.13
C THR A 524 -15.24 7.55 7.46
N PHE A 525 -15.53 7.25 6.18
CA PHE A 525 -16.66 7.81 5.44
C PHE A 525 -17.98 7.54 6.15
N THR A 526 -18.21 6.29 6.56
CA THR A 526 -19.45 5.87 7.23
C THR A 526 -19.68 6.69 8.51
N GLU A 527 -18.66 6.86 9.33
CA GLU A 527 -18.76 7.63 10.57
C GLU A 527 -18.88 9.15 10.33
N ALA A 528 -18.14 9.70 9.37
CA ALA A 528 -18.26 11.11 8.99
C ALA A 528 -19.64 11.42 8.40
N SER A 529 -20.15 10.58 7.51
CA SER A 529 -21.47 10.71 6.88
C SER A 529 -22.58 10.67 7.94
N LYS A 530 -22.51 9.73 8.90
CA LYS A 530 -23.45 9.69 10.03
C LYS A 530 -23.49 11.01 10.78
N ILE A 531 -22.33 11.59 11.13
CA ILE A 531 -22.27 12.88 11.85
C ILE A 531 -22.84 14.02 10.98
N LEU A 532 -22.41 14.13 9.73
CA LEU A 532 -22.85 15.20 8.83
C LEU A 532 -24.36 15.17 8.54
N ARG A 533 -24.99 13.99 8.51
CA ARG A 533 -26.45 13.87 8.37
C ARG A 533 -27.20 14.47 9.57
N HIS A 534 -26.66 14.38 10.78
CA HIS A 534 -27.30 15.02 11.94
C HIS A 534 -27.34 16.56 11.79
N PHE A 535 -26.33 17.15 11.15
CA PHE A 535 -26.32 18.60 10.86
C PHE A 535 -27.22 18.99 9.68
N LYS A 536 -27.42 18.11 8.69
CA LYS A 536 -28.32 18.35 7.53
C LYS A 536 -29.80 18.03 7.77
N LYS A 537 -30.16 17.30 8.84
CA LYS A 537 -31.53 16.84 9.16
C LYS A 537 -32.58 17.94 9.45
N THR A 538 -32.32 19.20 9.08
CA THR A 538 -33.31 20.28 9.13
C THR A 538 -34.29 20.29 7.94
N ASN A 539 -34.14 19.46 6.89
CA ASN A 539 -35.04 19.58 5.72
C ASN A 539 -35.43 18.32 4.91
N ASP A 540 -35.01 17.09 5.24
CA ASP A 540 -35.53 15.91 4.50
C ASP A 540 -35.53 14.62 5.34
N SER A 541 -36.64 13.89 5.25
CA SER A 541 -37.03 12.81 6.18
C SER A 541 -36.77 11.39 5.65
N SER A 542 -35.91 11.21 4.63
CA SER A 542 -35.52 9.88 4.16
C SER A 542 -34.31 9.35 4.93
N GLU A 543 -34.49 8.28 5.70
CA GLU A 543 -33.41 7.54 6.39
C GLU A 543 -32.59 6.64 5.45
N GLU A 544 -32.44 6.98 4.17
CA GLU A 544 -31.65 6.14 3.26
C GLU A 544 -30.15 6.27 3.54
N GLU A 545 -29.48 5.12 3.59
CA GLU A 545 -28.04 5.05 3.79
C GLU A 545 -27.32 5.47 2.52
N ILE A 546 -26.64 6.63 2.56
CA ILE A 546 -25.77 7.08 1.47
C ILE A 546 -24.69 6.01 1.24
N PRO A 547 -24.64 5.39 0.04
CA PRO A 547 -23.66 4.35 -0.26
C PRO A 547 -22.24 4.95 -0.28
N PHE A 548 -21.24 4.11 -0.04
CA PHE A 548 -19.84 4.53 -0.06
C PHE A 548 -19.43 5.10 -1.44
N TRP A 549 -19.93 4.50 -2.51
CA TRP A 549 -19.82 5.04 -3.87
C TRP A 549 -21.22 5.16 -4.50
N PRO A 550 -21.60 6.34 -5.03
CA PRO A 550 -22.80 6.43 -5.84
C PRO A 550 -22.65 5.62 -7.14
N PRO A 551 -23.75 5.21 -7.78
CA PRO A 551 -23.69 4.61 -9.12
C PRO A 551 -22.92 5.52 -10.07
N LEU A 552 -22.11 4.92 -10.94
CA LEU A 552 -21.45 5.68 -12.00
C LEU A 552 -22.53 6.26 -12.93
N PRO A 553 -22.35 7.49 -13.44
CA PRO A 553 -23.15 7.99 -14.55
C PRO A 553 -23.10 6.96 -15.69
N VAL A 554 -24.25 6.68 -16.29
CA VAL A 554 -24.27 5.94 -17.56
C VAL A 554 -23.58 6.86 -18.56
N ASP A 555 -22.44 6.42 -19.12
CA ASP A 555 -21.80 7.16 -20.20
C ASP A 555 -22.76 7.08 -21.41
N ASP A 556 -23.48 8.16 -21.71
CA ASP A 556 -24.38 8.27 -22.88
C ASP A 556 -23.63 8.15 -24.23
N GLU A 557 -22.31 7.90 -24.21
CA GLU A 557 -21.44 7.78 -25.38
C GLU A 557 -21.50 6.40 -26.07
N GLU A 558 -22.28 5.42 -25.56
CA GLU A 558 -22.54 4.17 -26.29
C GLU A 558 -23.63 4.29 -27.38
N GLU A 559 -24.33 5.44 -27.50
CA GLU A 559 -25.31 5.67 -28.58
C GLU A 559 -24.69 6.06 -29.94
N ASP A 560 -23.37 6.36 -30.01
CA ASP A 560 -22.72 6.82 -31.25
C ASP A 560 -21.95 5.72 -32.03
N ASN A 561 -22.17 4.43 -31.73
CA ASN A 561 -21.60 3.30 -32.48
C ASN A 561 -22.58 2.66 -33.49
N GLU A 562 -23.43 3.47 -34.14
CA GLU A 562 -24.10 3.09 -35.39
C GLU A 562 -23.55 3.93 -36.57
N TRP A 563 -22.36 3.60 -37.10
CA TRP A 563 -21.98 3.92 -38.49
C TRP A 563 -21.03 2.87 -39.09
#